data_AF-A0A976DWZ3-F1
#
_entry.id   AF-A0A976DWZ3-F1
#
_cell.length_a   1.000
_cell.length_b   1.000
_cell.length_c   1.000
_cell.angle_alpha   90.00
_cell.angle_beta   90.00
_cell.angle_gamma   90.00
#
_symmetry.space_group_name_H-M   'P 1'
#
loop_
_entity.id
_entity.type
_entity.pdbx_description
1 polymer ?
#
loop_
_entity_poly.entity_id
_entity_poly.type
_entity_poly.pdbx_seq_one_letter_code
_entity_poly.pdbx_strand_id
1 'polypeptide(L)'
;CALISVGSEDRLDPARKLVKTLKDGSGGRLWVAVGGAVLDRDGDVLGLTGADMATNDPTEVLGGAALAAGRQGLVQPAMTEATGHRLAAP
;
A
#
# COMPACT_ATOMS: atom_id res chain seq x y z
N CYS A 1 -0.39 -1.08 -7.15
CA CYS A 1 -0.38 0.18 -6.36
C CYS A 1 -1.60 1.01 -6.74
N ALA A 2 -1.89 2.06 -5.97
CA ALA A 2 -2.84 3.11 -6.33
C ALA A 2 -2.20 4.49 -6.11
N LEU A 3 -2.59 5.47 -6.92
CA LEU A 3 -2.26 6.89 -6.74
C LEU A 3 -3.57 7.68 -6.58
N ILE A 4 -3.70 8.40 -5.48
CA ILE A 4 -4.88 9.21 -5.17
C ILE A 4 -4.51 10.68 -5.34
N SER A 5 -5.22 11.38 -6.22
CA SER A 5 -5.07 12.84 -6.38
C SER A 5 -6.02 13.57 -5.42
N VAL A 6 -5.47 14.48 -4.62
CA VAL A 6 -6.18 15.27 -3.62
C VAL A 6 -6.00 16.75 -3.97
N GLY A 7 -7.10 17.38 -4.37
CA GLY A 7 -7.08 18.76 -4.89
C GLY A 7 -7.03 19.85 -3.81
N SER A 8 -7.38 19.53 -2.56
CA SER A 8 -7.54 20.53 -1.50
C SER A 8 -7.54 19.92 -0.10
N GLU A 9 -7.30 20.75 0.92
CA GLU A 9 -7.16 20.33 2.33
C GLU A 9 -8.45 19.74 2.92
N ASP A 10 -9.63 20.25 2.54
CA ASP A 10 -10.93 19.71 2.95
C ASP A 10 -11.15 18.26 2.50
N ARG A 11 -10.35 17.79 1.53
CA ARG A 11 -10.36 16.42 1.03
C ARG A 11 -9.38 15.50 1.75
N LEU A 12 -8.55 15.99 2.66
CA LEU A 12 -7.59 15.16 3.40
C LEU A 12 -8.27 14.11 4.29
N ASP A 13 -9.36 14.46 5.01
CA ASP A 13 -10.08 13.47 5.82
C ASP A 13 -10.78 12.39 4.96
N PRO A 14 -11.51 12.74 3.88
CA PRO A 14 -11.97 11.75 2.90
C PRO A 14 -10.84 10.90 2.30
N ALA A 15 -9.71 11.51 1.95
CA ALA A 15 -8.56 10.80 1.39
C ALA A 15 -7.97 9.81 2.39
N ARG A 16 -7.81 10.19 3.66
CA ARG A 16 -7.39 9.30 4.75
C ARG A 16 -8.31 8.09 4.88
N LYS A 17 -9.63 8.31 4.85
CA LYS A 17 -10.62 7.22 4.90
C LYS A 17 -10.46 6.28 3.71
N LEU A 18 -10.27 6.83 2.50
CA LEU A 18 -10.05 6.03 1.30
C LEU A 18 -8.75 5.21 1.38
N VAL A 19 -7.64 5.81 1.79
CA VAL A 19 -6.35 5.12 2.00
C VAL A 19 -6.53 3.98 2.99
N LYS A 20 -7.20 4.23 4.12
CA LYS A 20 -7.50 3.20 5.11
C LYS A 20 -8.32 2.06 4.51
N THR A 21 -9.40 2.35 3.80
CA THR A 21 -10.24 1.32 3.16
C THR A 21 -9.46 0.48 2.15
N LEU A 22 -8.60 1.10 1.35
CA LEU A 22 -7.75 0.41 0.37
C LEU A 22 -6.72 -0.51 1.05
N LYS A 23 -6.08 -0.02 2.12
CA LYS A 23 -5.14 -0.81 2.91
C LYS A 23 -5.84 -1.97 3.62
N ASP A 24 -6.95 -1.71 4.30
CA ASP A 24 -7.73 -2.74 5.01
C ASP A 24 -8.24 -3.81 4.03
N GLY A 25 -8.83 -3.40 2.90
CA GLY A 25 -9.37 -4.30 1.87
C GLY A 25 -8.31 -5.14 1.15
N SER A 26 -7.06 -4.67 1.11
CA SER A 26 -5.93 -5.41 0.54
C SER A 26 -5.11 -6.19 1.56
N GLY A 27 -5.46 -6.14 2.86
CA GLY A 27 -4.66 -6.70 3.94
C GLY A 27 -3.26 -6.07 4.01
N GLY A 28 -3.16 -4.77 3.71
CA GLY A 28 -1.91 -4.00 3.70
C GLY A 28 -1.00 -4.23 2.49
N ARG A 29 -1.39 -5.07 1.52
CA ARG A 29 -0.55 -5.36 0.35
C ARG A 29 -0.60 -4.29 -0.74
N LEU A 30 -1.67 -3.51 -0.80
CA LEU A 30 -1.78 -2.43 -1.77
C LEU A 30 -0.97 -1.23 -1.30
N TRP A 31 0.14 -0.96 -1.99
CA TRP A 31 0.91 0.27 -1.82
C TRP A 31 0.16 1.46 -2.41
N VAL A 32 0.01 2.53 -1.63
CA VAL A 32 -0.80 3.72 -1.96
C VAL A 32 0.05 4.98 -1.88
N ALA A 33 0.07 5.76 -2.96
CA ALA A 33 0.60 7.12 -2.97
C ALA A 33 -0.52 8.16 -2.99
N VAL A 34 -0.23 9.35 -2.47
CA VAL A 34 -1.08 10.55 -2.56
C VAL A 34 -0.34 11.65 -3.30
N GLY A 35 -1.04 12.32 -4.21
CA GLY A 35 -0.57 13.48 -4.95
C GLY A 35 -1.65 14.55 -5.05
N GLY A 36 -1.44 15.53 -5.91
CA GLY A 36 -2.36 16.63 -6.18
C GLY A 36 -1.91 17.96 -5.57
N ALA A 37 -2.75 18.99 -5.75
CA ALA A 37 -2.47 20.37 -5.33
C ALA A 37 -2.38 20.53 -3.81
N VAL A 38 -2.82 19.55 -3.02
CA VAL A 38 -2.66 19.56 -1.57
C VAL A 38 -1.18 19.48 -1.14
N LEU A 39 -0.29 18.97 -2.01
CA LEU A 39 1.15 18.91 -1.74
C LEU A 39 1.86 20.26 -1.84
N ASP A 40 1.23 21.26 -2.47
CA ASP A 40 1.78 22.62 -2.56
C ASP A 40 1.51 23.44 -1.28
N ARG A 41 0.92 22.81 -0.26
CA ARG A 41 0.61 23.40 1.05
C ARG A 41 1.59 22.86 2.08
N ASP A 42 1.98 23.69 3.05
CA ASP A 42 2.90 23.34 4.16
C ASP A 42 2.25 22.40 5.19
N GLY A 43 1.68 21.28 4.74
CA GLY A 43 1.02 20.27 5.56
C GLY A 43 1.68 18.90 5.42
N ASP A 44 1.71 18.14 6.51
CA ASP A 44 2.14 16.74 6.50
C ASP A 44 1.08 15.83 5.85
N VAL A 45 0.97 15.90 4.52
CA VAL A 45 -0.01 15.11 3.74
C VAL A 45 0.19 13.60 3.95
N LEU A 46 1.43 13.15 4.10
CA LEU A 46 1.73 11.74 4.33
C LEU A 46 1.18 11.28 5.68
N GLY A 47 1.48 12.00 6.76
CA GLY A 47 0.96 11.69 8.10
C GLY A 47 -0.56 11.83 8.22
N LEU A 48 -1.15 12.84 7.55
CA LEU A 48 -2.59 13.08 7.57
C LEU A 48 -3.40 12.01 6.82
N THR A 49 -2.84 11.43 5.76
CA THR A 49 -3.54 10.43 4.94
C THR A 49 -3.19 8.99 5.31
N GLY A 50 -2.02 8.74 5.88
CA GLY A 50 -1.51 7.38 6.14
C GLY A 50 -1.09 6.64 4.87
N ALA A 51 -0.86 7.37 3.78
CA ALA A 51 -0.31 6.83 2.54
C ALA A 51 1.12 6.30 2.75
N ASP A 52 1.63 5.54 1.79
CA ASP A 52 3.01 5.05 1.79
C ASP A 52 3.98 6.07 1.21
N MET A 53 3.48 7.02 0.40
CA MET A 53 4.24 8.10 -0.22
C MET A 53 3.34 9.28 -0.55
N ALA A 54 3.90 10.49 -0.48
CA ALA A 54 3.27 11.72 -0.91
C ALA A 54 4.17 12.37 -1.98
N THR A 55 3.72 12.42 -3.24
CA THR A 55 4.49 13.00 -4.35
C THR A 55 3.58 13.35 -5.54
N ASN A 56 3.99 14.34 -6.32
CA ASN A 56 3.41 14.67 -7.62
C ASN A 56 4.19 14.05 -8.79
N ASP A 57 5.30 13.36 -8.51
CA ASP A 57 6.10 12.70 -9.54
C ASP A 57 5.61 11.25 -9.78
N PRO A 58 5.00 10.95 -10.93
CA PRO A 58 4.54 9.60 -11.24
C PRO A 58 5.67 8.57 -11.35
N THR A 59 6.90 8.99 -11.67
CA THR A 59 8.06 8.11 -11.73
C THR A 59 8.48 7.64 -10.34
N GLU A 60 8.44 8.53 -9.34
CA GLU A 60 8.67 8.16 -7.94
C GLU A 60 7.61 7.18 -7.42
N VAL A 61 6.33 7.39 -7.80
CA VAL A 61 5.23 6.47 -7.46
C VAL A 61 5.49 5.08 -8.00
N LEU A 62 5.91 4.96 -9.27
CA LEU A 62 6.20 3.67 -9.89
C LEU A 62 7.42 3.01 -9.24
N GLY A 63 8.49 3.77 -8.97
CA GLY A 63 9.68 3.26 -8.30
C GLY A 63 9.38 2.76 -6.88
N GLY A 64 8.63 3.53 -6.10
CA GLY A 64 8.19 3.15 -4.75
C GLY A 64 7.32 1.90 -4.76
N ALA A 65 6.37 1.82 -5.69
CA ALA A 65 5.51 0.65 -5.86
C ALA A 65 6.30 -0.61 -6.25
N ALA A 66 7.27 -0.49 -7.17
CA ALA A 66 8.13 -1.60 -7.59
C ALA A 66 8.99 -2.12 -6.43
N LEU A 67 9.58 -1.21 -5.65
CA LEU A 67 10.38 -1.56 -4.47
C LEU A 67 9.52 -2.24 -3.39
N ALA A 68 8.30 -1.74 -3.16
CA ALA A 68 7.36 -2.35 -2.23
C ALA A 68 6.97 -3.77 -2.67
N ALA A 69 6.69 -3.98 -3.96
CA ALA A 69 6.39 -5.30 -4.51
C ALA A 69 7.56 -6.28 -4.35
N GLY A 70 8.80 -5.82 -4.58
CA GLY A 70 10.00 -6.63 -4.36
C GLY A 70 10.18 -7.08 -2.89
N ARG A 71 9.82 -6.22 -1.93
CA ARG A 71 9.84 -6.57 -0.49
C ARG A 71 8.82 -7.65 -0.12
N GLN A 72 7.65 -7.66 -0.76
CA GLN A 72 6.63 -8.68 -0.51
C GLN A 72 7.05 -10.08 -0.99
N GLY A 73 7.96 -10.16 -1.97
CA GLY A 73 8.54 -11.43 -2.44
C GLY A 73 9.59 -12.04 -1.50
N LEU A 74 10.11 -11.27 -0.54
CA LEU A 74 11.08 -11.75 0.45
C LEU A 74 10.42 -12.32 1.71
N VAL A 75 9.12 -12.13 1.91
CA VAL A 75 8.35 -12.82 2.95
C VAL A 75 7.99 -14.20 2.41
N GLN A 76 8.93 -15.15 2.47
CA GLN A 76 8.64 -16.56 2.17
C GLN A 76 7.58 -17.07 3.15
N PRO A 77 6.47 -17.68 2.69
CA PRO A 77 5.63 -18.46 3.58
C PRO A 77 6.48 -19.62 4.09
N ALA A 78 6.56 -19.76 5.41
CA ALA A 78 7.16 -20.92 6.05
C ALA A 78 6.56 -22.18 5.41
N MET A 79 7.39 -22.97 4.73
CA MET A 79 6.99 -24.27 4.21
C MET A 79 6.68 -25.18 5.40
N THR A 80 5.41 -25.30 5.77
CA THR A 80 4.96 -26.42 6.59
C THR A 80 4.88 -27.62 5.68
N GLU A 81 5.93 -28.45 5.68
CA GLU A 81 5.89 -29.78 5.08
C GLU A 81 4.84 -30.62 5.81
N ALA A 82 3.66 -30.73 5.22
CA ALA A 82 2.66 -31.72 5.59
C ALA A 82 3.02 -33.06 4.92
N THR A 83 3.92 -33.84 5.52
CA THR A 83 4.10 -35.24 5.13
C THR A 83 3.03 -36.09 5.79
N GLY A 84 1.84 -36.08 5.19
CA GLY A 84 0.84 -37.13 5.39
C GLY A 84 1.14 -38.28 4.44
N HIS A 85 1.67 -39.40 4.93
CA HIS A 85 1.56 -40.68 4.23
C HIS A 85 0.55 -41.57 4.97
N ARG A 86 -0.61 -41.76 4.33
CA ARG A 86 -1.65 -42.71 4.75
C ARG A 86 -1.15 -44.15 4.63
N LEU A 87 -1.66 -44.93 5.57
CA LEU A 87 -1.77 -46.40 5.63
C LEU A 87 -2.16 -47.06 4.29
N ALA A 88 -1.54 -48.21 4.02
CA ALA A 88 -2.19 -49.32 3.31
C ALA A 88 -1.72 -50.64 3.95
N ALA A 89 -2.65 -51.30 4.66
CA ALA A 89 -2.62 -52.74 4.95
C ALA A 89 -3.06 -53.51 3.67
N PRO A 90 -3.10 -54.86 3.60
CA PRO A 90 -3.60 -55.79 4.62
C PRO A 90 -2.53 -56.56 5.40
#